data_AF-A0A6V8PRB0-F1
#
_entry.id   AF-A0A6V8PRB0-F1
#
_cell.length_a   1.000
_cell.length_b   1.000
_cell.length_c   1.000
_cell.angle_alpha   90.00
_cell.angle_beta   90.00
_cell.angle_gamma   90.00
#
_symmetry.space_group_name_H-M   'P 1'
#
loop_
_entity.id
_entity.type
_entity.pdbx_description
1 polymer ?
#
loop_
_entity_poly.entity_id
_entity_poly.type
_entity_poly.pdbx_seq_one_letter_code
_entity_poly.pdbx_strand_id
1 'polypeptide(L)'
;LEISDQQVKFHEASHLWSKDTYATEDSVLKEVGIPQAQAVVIGPAGENLVRLACLENNYWCSAGRCGLGAVMGSKKLKAIVFHGKKKRKVAHEEILRSYIKDFVAKAKDNSGVLAYRELGTPMLVAITNAAGAFPTRFWSKGFFEDWEKISADTLHKDLEVKPRACAHCLIACRRFSRVEKGRHKGLVIDGPDYETIYAFGGLCMINSLEEIV
;
A
#
# COMPACT_ATOMS: atom_id res chain seq x y z
N LEU A 1 -6.99 -18.77 8.60
CA LEU A 1 -8.22 -19.13 7.85
C LEU A 1 -7.83 -19.29 6.38
N GLU A 2 -8.06 -20.46 5.79
CA GLU A 2 -7.78 -20.70 4.37
C GLU A 2 -9.13 -20.85 3.64
N ILE A 3 -9.29 -20.12 2.54
CA ILE A 3 -10.52 -20.08 1.75
C ILE A 3 -10.19 -20.44 0.30
N SER A 4 -10.85 -21.48 -0.20
CA SER A 4 -10.80 -21.88 -1.60
C SER A 4 -12.17 -21.83 -2.27
N ASP A 5 -12.22 -22.14 -3.57
CA ASP A 5 -13.47 -22.33 -4.30
C ASP A 5 -14.24 -23.61 -3.91
N GLN A 6 -13.63 -24.48 -3.11
CA GLN A 6 -14.19 -25.78 -2.72
C GLN A 6 -14.48 -25.87 -1.23
N GLN A 7 -13.69 -25.22 -0.38
CA GLN A 7 -13.78 -25.40 1.07
C GLN A 7 -13.21 -24.21 1.85
N VAL A 8 -13.49 -24.21 3.15
CA VAL A 8 -12.92 -23.29 4.14
C VAL A 8 -12.27 -24.12 5.23
N LYS A 9 -11.00 -23.82 5.57
CA LYS A 9 -10.24 -24.51 6.61
C LYS A 9 -9.76 -23.55 7.69
N PHE A 10 -9.81 -24.00 8.93
CA PHE A 10 -9.19 -23.33 10.06
C PHE A 10 -7.89 -24.05 10.40
N HIS A 11 -6.83 -23.26 10.57
CA HIS A 11 -5.50 -23.74 10.89
C HIS A 11 -5.08 -23.13 12.23
N GLU A 12 -4.35 -23.92 13.02
CA GLU A 12 -3.61 -23.44 14.18
C GLU A 12 -2.52 -22.47 13.67
N ALA A 13 -2.27 -21.38 14.40
CA ALA A 13 -1.39 -20.30 13.94
C ALA A 13 -0.50 -19.74 15.07
N SER A 14 -0.34 -20.47 16.17
CA SER A 14 0.44 -20.02 17.34
C SER A 14 1.91 -19.80 16.96
N HIS A 15 2.45 -20.58 16.04
CA HIS A 15 3.81 -20.42 15.50
C HIS A 15 4.00 -19.18 14.63
N LEU A 16 2.90 -18.52 14.23
CA LEU A 16 2.92 -17.27 13.48
C LEU A 16 2.73 -16.05 14.38
N TRP A 17 2.20 -16.24 15.58
CA TRP A 17 1.96 -15.13 16.51
C TRP A 17 3.27 -14.41 16.83
N SER A 18 3.22 -13.09 16.94
CA SER A 18 4.34 -12.16 17.12
C SER A 18 5.28 -11.99 15.92
N LYS A 19 5.09 -12.72 14.82
CA LYS A 19 5.75 -12.38 13.54
C LYS A 19 5.18 -11.07 12.97
N ASP A 20 6.03 -10.30 12.29
CA ASP A 20 5.59 -9.17 11.48
C ASP A 20 4.73 -9.61 10.28
N THR A 21 4.21 -8.64 9.55
CA THR A 21 3.30 -8.88 8.42
C THR A 21 3.99 -9.59 7.28
N TYR A 22 5.23 -9.22 6.93
CA TYR A 22 6.00 -9.84 5.85
C TYR A 22 6.26 -11.32 6.12
N ALA A 23 6.86 -11.63 7.28
CA ALA A 23 7.16 -12.99 7.68
C ALA A 23 5.91 -13.85 7.86
N THR A 24 4.80 -13.24 8.31
CA THR A 24 3.51 -13.93 8.40
C THR A 24 2.99 -14.29 7.00
N GLU A 25 2.95 -13.32 6.08
CA GLU A 25 2.47 -13.53 4.70
C GLU A 25 3.29 -14.62 3.98
N ASP A 26 4.62 -14.55 4.08
CA ASP A 26 5.50 -15.57 3.51
C ASP A 26 5.26 -16.96 4.10
N SER A 27 5.11 -17.04 5.42
CA SER A 27 4.88 -18.32 6.11
C SER A 27 3.56 -18.94 5.66
N VAL A 28 2.45 -18.18 5.67
CA VAL A 28 1.13 -18.74 5.34
C VAL A 28 1.00 -19.11 3.86
N LEU A 29 1.60 -18.33 2.96
CA LEU A 29 1.60 -18.65 1.53
C LEU A 29 2.44 -19.90 1.25
N LYS A 30 3.58 -20.05 1.93
CA LYS A 30 4.42 -21.25 1.85
C LYS A 30 3.73 -22.48 2.42
N GLU A 31 3.08 -22.36 3.58
CA GLU A 31 2.34 -23.45 4.23
C GLU A 31 1.17 -23.95 3.39
N VAL A 32 0.43 -23.04 2.75
CA VAL A 32 -0.63 -23.42 1.80
C VAL A 32 -0.03 -24.02 0.52
N GLY A 33 1.11 -23.52 0.05
CA GLY A 33 1.85 -24.09 -1.07
C GLY A 33 1.14 -24.02 -2.42
N ILE A 34 0.13 -23.16 -2.55
CA ILE A 34 -0.67 -23.01 -3.77
C ILE A 34 -0.18 -21.80 -4.57
N PRO A 35 0.21 -21.98 -5.85
CA PRO A 35 0.59 -20.86 -6.71
C PRO A 35 -0.52 -19.82 -6.80
N GLN A 36 -0.14 -18.54 -6.75
CA GLN A 36 -1.06 -17.39 -6.79
C GLN A 36 -2.02 -17.27 -5.62
N ALA A 37 -1.84 -18.05 -4.54
CA ALA A 37 -2.52 -17.74 -3.28
C ALA A 37 -2.13 -16.34 -2.80
N GLN A 38 -3.06 -15.68 -2.11
CA GLN A 38 -2.91 -14.32 -1.59
C GLN A 38 -3.34 -14.30 -0.12
N ALA A 39 -2.72 -13.47 0.70
CA ALA A 39 -3.04 -13.42 2.13
C ALA A 39 -3.37 -12.01 2.60
N VAL A 40 -4.27 -11.92 3.58
CA VAL A 40 -4.45 -10.74 4.42
C VAL A 40 -3.98 -11.11 5.82
N VAL A 41 -3.09 -10.30 6.40
CA VAL A 41 -2.39 -10.62 7.65
C VAL A 41 -2.42 -9.44 8.63
N ILE A 42 -2.24 -9.75 9.90
CA ILE A 42 -1.93 -8.76 10.95
C ILE A 42 -0.51 -8.96 11.48
N GLY A 43 0.13 -7.88 11.90
CA GLY A 43 1.39 -7.91 12.66
C GLY A 43 1.16 -7.76 14.18
N PRO A 44 2.23 -7.53 14.96
CA PRO A 44 2.15 -7.37 16.40
C PRO A 44 1.21 -6.25 16.86
N ALA A 45 1.03 -5.19 16.07
CA ALA A 45 0.08 -4.12 16.40
C ALA A 45 -1.37 -4.63 16.46
N GLY A 46 -1.76 -5.50 15.52
CA GLY A 46 -3.09 -6.11 15.51
C GLY A 46 -3.26 -7.09 16.67
N GLU A 47 -2.26 -7.92 16.93
CA GLU A 47 -2.23 -8.87 18.04
C GLU A 47 -2.39 -8.19 19.41
N ASN A 48 -1.74 -7.04 19.58
CA ASN A 48 -1.78 -6.22 20.80
C ASN A 48 -2.93 -5.20 20.82
N LEU A 49 -3.88 -5.32 19.89
CA LEU A 49 -5.10 -4.49 19.84
C LEU A 49 -4.82 -2.98 19.78
N VAL A 50 -3.73 -2.57 19.13
CA VAL A 50 -3.44 -1.16 18.89
C VAL A 50 -4.59 -0.56 18.08
N ARG A 51 -5.23 0.50 18.59
CA ARG A 51 -6.50 1.04 18.04
C ARG A 51 -6.42 1.47 16.57
N LEU A 52 -5.22 1.74 16.06
CA LEU A 52 -4.94 2.12 14.67
C LEU A 52 -4.20 1.01 13.89
N ALA A 53 -4.22 -0.24 14.37
CA ALA A 53 -3.61 -1.35 13.66
C ALA A 53 -4.30 -1.60 12.31
N CYS A 54 -3.46 -1.75 11.28
CA CYS A 54 -3.84 -2.04 9.90
C CYS A 54 -3.99 -3.55 9.63
N LEU A 55 -4.59 -3.86 8.49
CA LEU A 55 -4.41 -5.15 7.82
C LEU A 55 -3.46 -4.95 6.65
N GLU A 56 -2.58 -5.91 6.42
CA GLU A 56 -1.65 -5.90 5.28
C GLU A 56 -1.94 -7.03 4.30
N ASN A 57 -1.68 -6.77 3.02
CA ASN A 57 -1.74 -7.73 1.92
C ASN A 57 -0.65 -7.41 0.90
N ASN A 58 -0.05 -8.44 0.31
CA ASN A 58 0.99 -8.27 -0.72
C ASN A 58 2.09 -7.31 -0.25
N TYR A 59 2.50 -7.48 1.00
CA TYR A 59 3.49 -6.74 1.76
C TYR A 59 3.10 -5.28 2.04
N TRP A 60 2.52 -4.57 1.09
CA TRP A 60 2.42 -3.10 1.12
C TRP A 60 0.99 -2.55 0.95
N CYS A 61 0.01 -3.39 0.62
CA CYS A 61 -1.37 -2.93 0.51
C CYS A 61 -2.03 -2.89 1.88
N SER A 62 -2.20 -1.70 2.43
CA SER A 62 -2.74 -1.53 3.76
C SER A 62 -4.23 -1.18 3.76
N ALA A 63 -5.04 -1.97 4.47
CA ALA A 63 -6.32 -1.46 5.00
C ALA A 63 -6.02 -0.72 6.32
N GLY A 64 -5.51 0.51 6.17
CA GLY A 64 -4.72 1.19 7.21
C GLY A 64 -5.49 1.91 8.32
N ARG A 65 -6.80 2.13 8.18
CA ARG A 65 -7.57 3.01 9.08
C ARG A 65 -8.67 2.26 9.84
N CYS A 66 -9.19 2.92 10.88
CA CYS A 66 -10.31 2.45 11.70
C CYS A 66 -10.04 1.16 12.51
N GLY A 67 -8.78 0.75 12.66
CA GLY A 67 -8.39 -0.30 13.61
C GLY A 67 -8.83 -1.72 13.22
N LEU A 68 -9.03 -1.99 11.92
CA LEU A 68 -9.43 -3.32 11.45
C LEU A 68 -8.45 -4.42 11.87
N GLY A 69 -7.15 -4.11 11.96
CA GLY A 69 -6.14 -5.02 12.48
C GLY A 69 -6.36 -5.41 13.94
N ALA A 70 -6.79 -4.47 14.78
CA ALA A 70 -7.13 -4.76 16.18
C ALA A 70 -8.40 -5.61 16.29
N VAL A 71 -9.40 -5.35 15.43
CA VAL A 71 -10.61 -6.19 15.38
C VAL A 71 -10.26 -7.62 14.99
N MET A 72 -9.41 -7.82 13.98
CA MET A 72 -8.93 -9.13 13.55
C MET A 72 -8.10 -9.83 14.65
N GLY A 73 -7.20 -9.10 15.31
CA GLY A 73 -6.42 -9.61 16.44
C GLY A 73 -7.27 -10.00 17.65
N SER A 74 -8.33 -9.25 17.98
CA SER A 74 -9.25 -9.57 19.07
C SER A 74 -9.98 -10.90 18.88
N LYS A 75 -10.10 -11.35 17.63
CA LYS A 75 -10.69 -12.64 17.25
C LYS A 75 -9.65 -13.76 17.16
N LYS A 76 -8.40 -13.51 17.58
CA LYS A 76 -7.26 -14.42 17.46
C LYS A 76 -7.06 -14.93 16.03
N LEU A 77 -7.32 -14.08 15.04
CA LEU A 77 -7.20 -14.43 13.62
C LEU A 77 -5.94 -13.78 13.05
N LYS A 78 -4.88 -14.57 12.85
CA LYS A 78 -3.58 -14.07 12.38
C LYS A 78 -3.55 -13.76 10.87
N ALA A 79 -4.21 -14.59 10.08
CA ALA A 79 -4.20 -14.50 8.63
C ALA A 79 -5.45 -15.10 7.98
N ILE A 80 -5.81 -14.55 6.82
CA ILE A 80 -6.78 -15.13 5.88
C ILE A 80 -6.07 -15.34 4.54
N VAL A 81 -6.00 -16.58 4.08
CA VAL A 81 -5.41 -16.96 2.80
C VAL A 81 -6.51 -17.30 1.82
N PHE A 82 -6.43 -16.77 0.61
CA PHE A 82 -7.38 -16.98 -0.47
C PHE A 82 -6.69 -17.62 -1.67
N HIS A 83 -7.33 -18.65 -2.24
CA HIS A 83 -6.95 -19.24 -3.52
C HIS A 83 -8.18 -19.85 -4.21
N GLY A 84 -8.00 -20.42 -5.41
CA GLY A 84 -9.07 -21.05 -6.17
C GLY A 84 -9.13 -20.54 -7.60
N LYS A 85 -9.92 -21.22 -8.44
CA LYS A 85 -9.98 -20.95 -9.88
C LYS A 85 -11.41 -20.69 -10.38
N LYS A 86 -12.37 -20.58 -9.46
CA LYS A 86 -13.77 -20.31 -9.79
C LYS A 86 -13.91 -18.97 -10.52
N LYS A 87 -14.42 -19.04 -11.74
CA LYS A 87 -14.71 -17.86 -12.56
C LYS A 87 -16.04 -17.23 -12.12
N ARG A 88 -16.08 -15.91 -12.10
CA ARG A 88 -17.31 -15.14 -11.90
C ARG A 88 -18.15 -15.20 -13.18
N LYS A 89 -19.46 -15.42 -13.05
CA LYS A 89 -20.39 -15.27 -14.17
C LYS A 89 -20.60 -13.78 -14.44
N VAL A 90 -20.33 -13.34 -15.67
CA VAL A 90 -20.58 -11.97 -16.11
C VAL A 90 -21.90 -11.99 -16.89
N ALA A 91 -22.84 -11.12 -16.53
CA ALA A 91 -24.17 -11.10 -17.16
C ALA A 91 -24.10 -10.80 -18.66
N HIS A 92 -23.22 -9.89 -19.08
CA HIS A 92 -23.04 -9.46 -20.47
C HIS A 92 -21.55 -9.31 -20.80
N GLU A 93 -20.89 -10.41 -21.18
CA GLU A 93 -19.43 -10.44 -21.44
C GLU A 93 -18.99 -9.46 -22.53
N GLU A 94 -19.72 -9.41 -23.65
CA GLU A 94 -19.38 -8.52 -24.77
C GLU A 94 -19.48 -7.04 -24.39
N ILE A 95 -20.48 -6.68 -23.59
CA ILE A 95 -20.66 -5.30 -23.11
C ILE A 95 -19.51 -4.92 -22.16
N LEU A 96 -19.15 -5.81 -21.23
CA LEU A 96 -18.02 -5.55 -20.33
C LEU A 96 -16.72 -5.40 -21.11
N ARG A 97 -16.49 -6.26 -22.10
CA ARG A 97 -15.27 -6.24 -22.92
C ARG A 97 -15.16 -4.98 -23.76
N SER A 98 -16.24 -4.56 -24.41
CA SER A 98 -16.25 -3.31 -25.19
C SER A 98 -16.06 -2.10 -24.28
N TYR A 99 -16.72 -2.06 -23.12
CA TYR A 99 -16.56 -1.00 -22.14
C TYR A 99 -15.11 -0.88 -21.64
N ILE A 100 -14.47 -1.99 -21.25
CA ILE A 100 -13.07 -1.97 -20.79
C ILE A 100 -12.16 -1.43 -21.89
N LYS A 101 -12.35 -1.86 -23.14
CA LYS A 101 -11.55 -1.40 -24.28
C LYS A 101 -11.68 0.12 -24.47
N ASP A 102 -12.90 0.63 -24.46
CA ASP A 102 -13.18 2.05 -24.65
C ASP A 102 -12.69 2.89 -23.46
N PHE A 103 -12.88 2.39 -22.24
CA PHE A 103 -12.38 3.01 -21.02
C PHE A 103 -10.86 3.15 -21.05
N VAL A 104 -10.14 2.07 -21.35
CA VAL A 104 -8.67 2.11 -21.44
C VAL A 104 -8.22 3.05 -22.56
N ALA A 105 -8.87 3.03 -23.72
CA ALA A 105 -8.53 3.92 -24.84
C ALA A 105 -8.66 5.40 -24.48
N LYS A 106 -9.68 5.77 -23.67
CA LYS A 106 -9.88 7.16 -23.20
C LYS A 106 -8.97 7.52 -22.03
N ALA A 107 -8.73 6.58 -21.11
CA ALA A 107 -8.03 6.86 -19.86
C ALA A 107 -6.50 6.87 -20.01
N LYS A 108 -5.92 6.10 -20.94
CA LYS A 108 -4.47 5.94 -21.06
C LYS A 108 -3.71 7.26 -21.34
N ASP A 109 -4.35 8.20 -22.04
CA ASP A 109 -3.78 9.49 -22.44
C ASP A 109 -4.32 10.65 -21.58
N ASN A 110 -5.13 10.35 -20.56
CA ASN A 110 -5.62 11.35 -19.63
C ASN A 110 -4.45 11.92 -18.81
N SER A 111 -4.34 13.25 -18.72
CA SER A 111 -3.26 13.93 -18.01
C SER A 111 -3.13 13.53 -16.54
N GLY A 112 -4.24 13.29 -15.84
CA GLY A 112 -4.23 12.82 -14.47
C GLY A 112 -3.67 11.39 -14.35
N VAL A 113 -4.04 10.50 -15.27
CA VAL A 113 -3.49 9.13 -15.31
C VAL A 113 -1.98 9.16 -15.55
N LEU A 114 -1.51 9.99 -16.47
CA LEU A 114 -0.09 10.16 -16.75
C LEU A 114 0.66 10.73 -15.54
N ALA A 115 0.12 11.77 -14.90
CA ALA A 115 0.72 12.38 -13.71
C ALA A 115 0.84 11.38 -12.54
N TYR A 116 -0.22 10.64 -12.23
CA TYR A 116 -0.15 9.60 -11.19
C TYR A 116 0.79 8.45 -11.55
N ARG A 117 0.89 8.08 -12.83
CA ARG A 117 1.84 7.05 -13.27
C ARG A 117 3.29 7.50 -13.09
N GLU A 118 3.56 8.75 -13.44
CA GLU A 118 4.89 9.35 -13.39
C GLU A 118 5.33 9.59 -11.96
N LEU A 119 4.54 10.34 -11.18
CA LEU A 119 4.95 10.87 -9.88
C LEU A 119 4.33 10.14 -8.68
N GLY A 120 3.30 9.32 -8.90
CA GLY A 120 2.53 8.71 -7.82
C GLY A 120 1.69 9.72 -7.04
N THR A 121 1.13 9.27 -5.91
CA THR A 121 0.44 10.18 -4.98
C THR A 121 1.34 11.28 -4.40
N PRO A 122 2.67 11.10 -4.21
CA PRO A 122 3.56 12.16 -3.71
C PRO A 122 3.52 13.49 -4.47
N MET A 123 3.03 13.52 -5.72
CA MET A 123 2.84 14.77 -6.48
C MET A 123 1.96 15.79 -5.72
N LEU A 124 1.06 15.29 -4.86
CA LEU A 124 0.18 16.12 -4.05
C LEU A 124 0.91 16.98 -3.03
N VAL A 125 2.16 16.65 -2.64
CA VAL A 125 2.96 17.51 -1.74
C VAL A 125 3.12 18.90 -2.34
N ALA A 126 3.58 19.01 -3.58
CA ALA A 126 3.77 20.29 -4.27
C ALA A 126 2.44 21.06 -4.41
N ILE A 127 1.40 20.35 -4.86
CA ILE A 127 0.08 20.93 -5.13
C ILE A 127 -0.56 21.48 -3.85
N THR A 128 -0.59 20.68 -2.79
CA THR A 128 -1.21 21.08 -1.52
C THR A 128 -0.40 22.14 -0.80
N ASN A 129 0.93 22.11 -0.92
CA ASN A 129 1.79 23.11 -0.32
C ASN A 129 1.64 24.47 -1.02
N ALA A 130 1.62 24.50 -2.36
CA ALA A 130 1.33 25.71 -3.13
C ALA A 130 -0.07 26.30 -2.83
N ALA A 131 -1.05 25.43 -2.55
CA ALA A 131 -2.40 25.85 -2.14
C ALA A 131 -2.50 26.32 -0.68
N GLY A 132 -1.42 26.24 0.11
CA GLY A 132 -1.46 26.56 1.55
C GLY A 132 -2.28 25.56 2.37
N ALA A 133 -2.36 24.31 1.91
CA ALA A 133 -3.14 23.21 2.50
C ALA A 133 -2.32 21.96 2.85
N PHE A 134 -0.99 22.00 2.79
CA PHE A 134 -0.14 20.88 3.16
C PHE A 134 -0.06 20.73 4.68
N PRO A 135 -0.49 19.58 5.26
CA PRO A 135 -0.52 19.41 6.71
C PRO A 135 0.87 19.55 7.35
N THR A 136 1.07 20.62 8.12
CA THR A 136 2.38 20.97 8.65
C THR A 136 2.32 21.29 10.14
N ARG A 137 3.34 20.84 10.90
CA ARG A 137 3.49 21.10 12.34
C ARG A 137 2.20 20.82 13.12
N PHE A 138 1.78 19.57 13.13
CA PHE A 138 0.51 19.12 13.73
C PHE A 138 -0.67 20.04 13.40
N TRP A 139 -0.94 20.25 12.11
CA TRP A 139 -2.06 21.04 11.58
C TRP A 139 -2.04 22.55 11.94
N SER A 140 -1.00 23.05 12.60
CA SER A 140 -0.88 24.48 12.93
C SER A 140 -0.47 25.35 11.73
N LYS A 141 0.03 24.73 10.66
CA LYS A 141 0.39 25.38 9.40
C LYS A 141 -0.13 24.57 8.21
N GLY A 142 -0.45 25.27 7.12
CA GLY A 142 -0.82 24.68 5.82
C GLY A 142 0.31 24.70 4.79
N PHE A 143 1.53 25.04 5.20
CA PHE A 143 2.70 25.12 4.32
C PHE A 143 3.94 24.68 5.10
N PHE A 144 4.81 23.92 4.45
CA PHE A 144 6.10 23.50 4.96
C PHE A 144 7.21 24.13 4.15
N GLU A 145 8.10 24.87 4.80
CA GLU A 145 9.17 25.62 4.14
C GLU A 145 10.14 24.71 3.36
N ASP A 146 10.37 23.50 3.86
CA ASP A 146 11.29 22.51 3.30
C ASP A 146 10.59 21.42 2.45
N TRP A 147 9.33 21.64 2.02
CA TRP A 147 8.52 20.63 1.31
C TRP A 147 9.21 20.03 0.08
N GLU A 148 10.06 20.80 -0.61
CA GLU A 148 10.79 20.36 -1.80
C GLU A 148 11.66 19.13 -1.49
N LYS A 149 12.24 19.06 -0.29
CA LYS A 149 13.05 17.93 0.17
C LYS A 149 12.23 16.65 0.39
N ILE A 150 10.92 16.76 0.46
CA ILE A 150 9.99 15.63 0.66
C ILE A 150 8.95 15.51 -0.46
N SER A 151 9.25 16.07 -1.63
CA SER A 151 8.39 16.07 -2.81
C SER A 151 8.52 14.80 -3.65
N ALA A 152 7.61 14.63 -4.61
CA ALA A 152 7.73 13.60 -5.65
C ALA A 152 9.01 13.74 -6.48
N ASP A 153 9.42 14.96 -6.81
CA ASP A 153 10.61 15.21 -7.61
C ASP A 153 11.86 14.72 -6.88
N THR A 154 11.98 15.04 -5.59
CA THR A 154 13.09 14.56 -4.75
C THR A 154 13.05 13.05 -4.58
N LEU A 155 11.85 12.46 -4.42
CA LEU A 155 11.69 11.00 -4.38
C LEU A 155 12.26 10.32 -5.63
N HIS A 156 11.94 10.82 -6.83
CA HIS A 156 12.39 10.22 -8.09
C HIS A 156 13.84 10.56 -8.44
N LYS A 157 14.38 11.62 -7.85
CA LYS A 157 15.78 12.04 -8.04
C LYS A 157 16.73 11.27 -7.11
N ASP A 158 16.37 11.10 -5.85
CA ASP A 158 17.28 10.65 -4.81
C ASP A 158 17.13 9.15 -4.46
N LEU A 159 16.01 8.51 -4.84
CA LEU A 159 15.77 7.08 -4.70
C LEU A 159 15.68 6.35 -6.06
N GLU A 160 15.97 5.05 -6.08
CA GLU A 160 15.63 4.21 -7.24
C GLU A 160 14.13 3.90 -7.18
N VAL A 161 13.34 4.55 -8.04
CA VAL A 161 11.87 4.42 -8.05
C VAL A 161 11.38 3.71 -9.32
N LYS A 162 10.52 2.70 -9.14
CA LYS A 162 9.84 2.02 -10.24
C LYS A 162 8.32 2.05 -10.05
N PRO A 163 7.54 2.48 -11.07
CA PRO A 163 6.09 2.41 -11.01
C PRO A 163 5.62 0.95 -10.90
N ARG A 164 4.64 0.70 -10.01
CA ARG A 164 3.96 -0.60 -9.93
C ARG A 164 2.45 -0.43 -10.01
N ALA A 165 1.78 -1.44 -10.56
CA ALA A 165 0.32 -1.47 -10.66
C ALA A 165 -0.27 -2.47 -9.67
N CYS A 166 -1.38 -2.09 -9.05
CA CYS A 166 -2.30 -3.06 -8.47
C CYS A 166 -2.89 -3.95 -9.57
N ALA A 167 -3.47 -5.08 -9.19
CA ALA A 167 -4.09 -6.01 -10.14
C ALA A 167 -5.09 -5.30 -11.07
N HIS A 168 -4.89 -5.47 -12.39
CA HIS A 168 -5.71 -4.88 -13.46
C HIS A 168 -5.75 -3.33 -13.51
N CYS A 169 -4.91 -2.64 -12.74
CA CYS A 169 -4.87 -1.18 -12.73
C CYS A 169 -4.02 -0.65 -13.89
N LEU A 170 -4.56 0.27 -14.70
CA LEU A 170 -3.79 0.96 -15.74
C LEU A 170 -2.93 2.12 -15.20
N ILE A 171 -3.20 2.65 -14.01
CA ILE A 171 -2.57 3.89 -13.55
C ILE A 171 -1.12 3.62 -13.12
N ALA A 172 -0.91 2.56 -12.34
CA ALA A 172 0.39 2.23 -11.76
C ALA A 172 0.96 3.34 -10.86
N CYS A 173 0.14 3.89 -9.95
CA CYS A 173 0.54 5.01 -9.08
C CYS A 173 1.59 4.64 -8.01
N ARG A 174 1.68 3.36 -7.62
CA ARG A 174 2.58 2.89 -6.56
C ARG A 174 4.04 3.14 -6.90
N ARG A 175 4.81 3.60 -5.90
CA ARG A 175 6.22 3.97 -6.03
C ARG A 175 7.07 2.89 -5.36
N PHE A 176 7.51 1.89 -6.12
CA PHE A 176 8.42 0.90 -5.56
C PHE A 176 9.82 1.51 -5.48
N SER A 177 10.22 1.89 -4.27
CA SER A 177 11.36 2.75 -4.00
C SER A 177 12.46 1.97 -3.29
N ARG A 178 13.72 2.24 -3.66
CA ARG A 178 14.89 1.75 -2.94
C ARG A 178 15.77 2.92 -2.49
N VAL A 179 16.16 2.88 -1.23
CA VAL A 179 17.11 3.83 -0.66
C VAL A 179 18.53 3.46 -1.08
N GLU A 180 19.23 4.39 -1.74
CA GLU A 180 20.57 4.15 -2.30
C GLU A 180 21.73 4.64 -1.42
N LYS A 181 21.44 5.54 -0.46
CA LYS A 181 22.43 6.28 0.32
C LYS A 181 22.00 6.37 1.80
N GLY A 182 22.91 6.85 2.65
CA GLY A 182 22.64 7.06 4.07
C GLY A 182 22.48 5.77 4.89
N ARG A 183 21.96 5.92 6.11
CA ARG A 183 21.85 4.83 7.09
C ARG A 183 20.83 3.75 6.72
N HIS A 184 19.90 4.07 5.81
CA HIS A 184 18.86 3.18 5.32
C HIS A 184 19.19 2.54 3.96
N LYS A 185 20.43 2.67 3.48
CA LYS A 185 20.86 2.11 2.19
C LYS A 185 20.47 0.64 2.04
N GLY A 186 19.80 0.33 0.95
CA GLY A 186 19.32 -1.01 0.61
C GLY A 186 17.87 -1.28 1.03
N LEU A 187 17.26 -0.41 1.85
CA LEU A 187 15.84 -0.49 2.19
C LEU A 187 14.99 -0.39 0.92
N VAL A 188 14.00 -1.27 0.81
CA VAL A 188 13.06 -1.33 -0.31
C VAL A 188 11.67 -1.26 0.25
N ILE A 189 10.86 -0.33 -0.23
CA ILE A 189 9.47 -0.18 0.14
C ILE A 189 8.59 0.05 -1.09
N ASP A 190 7.29 -0.13 -0.92
CA ASP A 190 6.32 0.46 -1.83
C ASP A 190 5.69 1.69 -1.19
N GLY A 191 5.93 2.84 -1.81
CA GLY A 191 5.65 4.16 -1.28
C GLY A 191 6.94 5.02 -1.22
N PRO A 192 6.95 6.07 -0.39
CA PRO A 192 5.82 6.49 0.46
C PRO A 192 4.68 7.06 -0.38
N ASP A 193 3.45 6.87 0.06
CA ASP A 193 2.31 7.62 -0.45
C ASP A 193 2.29 9.05 0.12
N TYR A 194 1.54 9.96 -0.51
CA TYR A 194 1.34 11.33 -0.01
C TYR A 194 0.97 11.38 1.47
N GLU A 195 0.10 10.48 1.91
CA GLU A 195 -0.35 10.38 3.29
C GLU A 195 0.79 10.07 4.25
N THR A 196 1.67 9.14 3.87
CA THR A 196 2.86 8.80 4.65
C THR A 196 3.79 10.00 4.74
N ILE A 197 3.98 10.72 3.63
CA ILE A 197 4.84 11.90 3.57
C ILE A 197 4.31 13.02 4.46
N TYR A 198 3.02 13.38 4.40
CA TYR A 198 2.54 14.45 5.29
C TYR A 198 2.52 13.98 6.75
N ALA A 199 2.22 12.71 7.02
CA ALA A 199 2.07 12.20 8.38
C ALA A 199 3.41 12.16 9.13
N PHE A 200 4.46 11.64 8.51
CA PHE A 200 5.79 11.54 9.11
C PHE A 200 6.71 12.69 8.74
N GLY A 201 6.48 13.37 7.61
CA GLY A 201 7.19 14.58 7.20
C GLY A 201 6.54 15.83 7.76
N GLY A 202 5.61 16.41 7.01
CA GLY A 202 5.02 17.73 7.29
C GLY A 202 4.50 17.91 8.72
N LEU A 203 3.67 16.99 9.23
CA LEU A 203 3.11 17.08 10.58
C LEU A 203 4.18 17.02 11.68
N CYS A 204 5.25 16.26 11.45
CA CYS A 204 6.37 16.07 12.38
C CYS A 204 7.57 16.97 12.12
N MET A 205 7.52 17.80 11.07
CA MET A 205 8.62 18.66 10.61
C MET A 205 9.90 17.88 10.22
N ILE A 206 9.75 16.64 9.72
CA ILE A 206 10.87 15.87 9.16
C ILE A 206 11.04 16.25 7.68
N ASN A 207 12.25 16.67 7.31
CA ASN A 207 12.57 17.20 5.98
C ASN A 207 13.54 16.33 5.17
N SER A 208 13.61 15.03 5.47
CA SER A 208 14.39 14.04 4.71
C SER A 208 13.47 12.91 4.30
N LEU A 209 13.46 12.60 3.00
CA LEU A 209 12.68 11.47 2.48
C LEU A 209 13.20 10.15 3.03
N GLU A 210 14.52 9.98 3.13
CA GLU A 210 15.12 8.72 3.61
C GLU A 210 14.77 8.39 5.06
N GLU A 211 14.38 9.38 5.87
CA GLU A 211 13.90 9.18 7.23
C GLU A 211 12.37 8.98 7.30
N ILE A 212 11.63 9.33 6.25
CA ILE A 212 10.19 9.10 6.09
C ILE A 212 9.92 7.70 5.50
N VAL A 213 10.84 7.22 4.66
CA VAL A 213 10.81 5.95 3.90
C VAL A 213 11.23 4.78 4.80
#